data_AF-A0A3L7XBG0-F1
#
_entry.id   AF-A0A3L7XBG0-F1
#
_cell.length_a   1.000
_cell.length_b   1.000
_cell.length_c   1.000
_cell.angle_alpha   90.00
_cell.angle_beta   90.00
_cell.angle_gamma   90.00
#
_symmetry.space_group_name_H-M   'P 1'
#
loop_
_entity.id
_entity.type
_entity.pdbx_description
1 polymer ?
#
loop_
_entity_poly.entity_id
_entity_poly.type
_entity_poly.pdbx_seq_one_letter_code
_entity_poly.pdbx_strand_id
1 'polypeptide(L)'
;MSGGAICGVCNEVEENPLVECFECGVMFHLNPRVDVSGKDCGDAILGDSMGIEMICNNCIAERREPSGPTGMIGMFAAMTGDALRLPPAATTSPPARDTSKLDSGERPRRRFRRIDR
;
A
#
# COMPACT_ATOMS: atom_id res chain seq x y z
N MET A 1 21.33 20.14 -21.47
CA MET A 1 21.32 20.24 -19.99
C MET A 1 20.31 19.23 -19.51
N SER A 2 20.78 18.05 -19.07
CA SER A 2 19.93 17.02 -18.51
C SER A 2 19.57 17.46 -17.09
N GLY A 3 18.58 18.35 -16.97
CA GLY A 3 18.06 18.77 -15.68
C GLY A 3 17.24 17.63 -15.11
N GLY A 4 17.86 16.76 -14.31
CA GLY A 4 17.12 15.79 -13.50
C GLY A 4 16.13 16.55 -12.61
N ALA A 5 14.88 16.08 -12.56
CA ALA A 5 13.90 16.65 -11.65
C ALA A 5 14.14 16.11 -10.23
N ILE A 6 13.73 16.88 -9.22
CA ILE A 6 13.93 16.55 -7.80
C ILE A 6 12.62 15.99 -7.25
N CYS A 7 12.69 14.87 -6.55
CA CYS A 7 11.55 14.36 -5.79
C CYS A 7 11.31 15.23 -4.56
N GLY A 8 10.13 15.83 -4.42
CA GLY A 8 9.79 16.66 -3.25
C GLY A 8 9.45 15.88 -1.98
N VAL A 9 9.60 14.55 -1.97
CA VAL A 9 9.41 13.71 -0.78
C VAL A 9 10.76 13.29 -0.19
N CYS A 10 11.64 12.68 -0.99
CA CYS A 10 12.96 12.23 -0.52
C CYS A 10 14.11 13.19 -0.87
N ASN A 11 13.84 14.26 -1.63
CA ASN A 11 14.81 15.28 -2.07
C ASN A 11 15.98 14.75 -2.90
N GLU A 12 15.84 13.56 -3.49
CA GLU A 12 16.84 13.01 -4.39
C GLU A 12 16.55 13.46 -5.83
N VAL A 13 17.62 13.70 -6.58
CA VAL A 13 17.57 13.98 -8.01
C VAL A 13 17.54 12.63 -8.73
N GLU A 14 16.57 12.43 -9.62
CA GLU A 14 16.50 11.20 -10.41
C GLU A 14 16.46 11.51 -11.91
N GLU A 15 17.06 10.61 -12.70
CA GLU A 15 17.05 10.68 -14.16
C GLU A 15 15.76 10.07 -14.75
N ASN A 16 15.07 9.23 -13.96
CA ASN A 16 13.81 8.62 -14.32
C ASN A 16 12.66 9.63 -14.28
N PRO A 17 11.60 9.42 -15.07
CA PRO A 17 10.43 10.29 -15.06
C PRO A 17 9.78 10.28 -13.68
N LEU A 18 9.85 11.43 -13.00
CA LEU A 18 9.04 11.72 -11.83
C LEU A 18 7.59 11.96 -12.24
N VAL A 19 6.67 11.74 -11.30
CA VAL A 19 5.24 11.96 -11.49
C VAL A 19 4.81 13.16 -10.68
N GLU A 20 3.92 13.98 -11.22
CA GLU A 20 3.31 15.09 -10.50
C GLU A 20 2.18 14.62 -9.59
N CYS A 21 2.19 15.06 -8.33
CA CYS A 21 1.11 14.82 -7.38
C CYS A 21 -0.16 15.57 -7.78
N PHE A 22 -1.29 14.87 -7.84
CA PHE A 22 -2.59 15.45 -8.20
C PHE A 22 -3.06 16.55 -7.23
N GLU A 23 -2.65 16.50 -5.96
CA GLU A 23 -3.07 17.49 -4.94
C GLU A 23 -2.13 18.69 -4.83
N CYS A 24 -0.84 18.44 -4.66
CA CYS A 24 0.13 19.50 -4.35
C CYS A 24 0.99 19.93 -5.55
N GLY A 25 0.88 19.26 -6.70
CA GLY A 25 1.65 19.56 -7.92
C GLY A 25 3.15 19.26 -7.80
N VAL A 26 3.59 18.62 -6.72
CA VAL A 26 5.01 18.30 -6.49
C VAL A 26 5.38 17.02 -7.22
N MET A 27 6.57 17.00 -7.82
CA MET A 27 7.16 15.83 -8.48
C MET A 27 7.62 14.79 -7.44
N PHE A 28 7.28 13.51 -7.62
CA PHE A 28 7.66 12.43 -6.71
C PHE A 28 7.95 11.11 -7.44
N HIS A 29 8.70 10.21 -6.80
CA HIS A 29 9.00 8.88 -7.35
C HIS A 29 7.78 7.97 -7.26
N LEU A 30 7.43 7.35 -8.37
CA LEU A 30 6.43 6.28 -8.41
C LEU A 30 6.96 5.12 -9.25
N ASN A 31 6.96 3.94 -8.66
CA ASN A 31 7.27 2.69 -9.31
C ASN A 31 5.98 1.92 -9.62
N PRO A 32 5.46 1.98 -10.86
CA PRO A 32 4.23 1.26 -11.22
C PRO A 32 4.44 -0.26 -11.31
N ARG A 33 5.69 -0.75 -11.18
CA ARG A 33 6.07 -2.15 -11.37
C ARG A 33 6.57 -2.76 -10.07
N VAL A 34 5.83 -3.74 -9.55
CA VAL A 34 6.17 -4.45 -8.31
C VAL A 34 7.34 -5.42 -8.51
N ASP A 35 7.61 -5.83 -9.74
CA ASP A 35 8.69 -6.76 -10.11
C ASP A 35 10.07 -6.11 -10.21
N VAL A 36 10.13 -4.77 -10.28
CA VAL A 36 11.37 -4.01 -10.39
C VAL A 36 11.63 -3.29 -9.08
N SER A 37 12.88 -3.33 -8.60
CA SER A 37 13.30 -2.51 -7.46
C SER A 37 13.28 -1.03 -7.87
N GLY A 38 12.43 -0.24 -7.25
CA GLY A 38 12.30 1.20 -7.46
C GLY A 38 11.95 1.91 -6.16
N LYS A 39 12.07 3.24 -6.14
CA LYS A 39 11.65 4.07 -5.02
C LYS A 39 10.18 4.43 -5.18
N ASP A 40 9.42 4.30 -4.10
CA ASP A 40 8.03 4.72 -4.02
C ASP A 40 7.89 5.83 -2.98
N CYS A 41 7.69 7.05 -3.48
CA CYS A 41 7.45 8.24 -2.67
C CYS A 41 5.97 8.67 -2.70
N GLY A 42 5.10 7.85 -3.27
CA GLY A 42 3.66 8.04 -3.34
C GLY A 42 2.97 6.77 -3.84
N ASP A 43 1.69 6.89 -4.15
CA ASP A 43 0.86 5.78 -4.59
C ASP A 43 -0.16 6.23 -5.64
N ALA A 44 -0.66 5.28 -6.42
CA ALA A 44 -1.73 5.48 -7.40
C ALA A 44 -3.03 4.94 -6.82
N ILE A 45 -3.90 5.84 -6.35
CA ILE A 45 -5.14 5.48 -5.67
C ILE A 45 -6.35 5.76 -6.57
N LEU A 46 -7.45 5.04 -6.31
CA LEU A 46 -8.72 5.38 -6.93
C LEU A 46 -9.35 6.54 -6.16
N GLY A 47 -9.40 7.72 -6.78
CA GLY A 47 -9.91 8.93 -6.16
C GLY A 47 -11.39 9.20 -6.43
N ASP A 48 -11.90 10.28 -5.85
CA ASP A 48 -13.31 10.70 -5.96
C ASP A 48 -13.70 11.10 -7.39
N SER A 49 -12.70 11.45 -8.21
CA SER A 49 -12.88 11.70 -9.65
C SER A 49 -13.22 10.44 -10.46
N MET A 50 -13.36 9.27 -9.80
CA MET A 50 -13.51 7.95 -10.43
C MET A 50 -12.37 7.61 -11.41
N GLY A 51 -11.20 8.21 -11.19
CA GLY A 51 -9.97 7.97 -11.93
C GLY A 51 -8.84 7.48 -11.04
N ILE A 52 -7.72 7.11 -11.68
CA ILE A 52 -6.46 6.84 -10.98
C ILE A 52 -5.80 8.19 -10.68
N GLU A 53 -5.68 8.52 -9.41
CA GLU A 53 -5.02 9.72 -8.91
C GLU A 53 -3.64 9.34 -8.35
N MET A 54 -2.60 10.02 -8.83
CA MET A 54 -1.22 9.82 -8.40
C MET A 54 -0.93 10.80 -7.26
N ILE A 55 -0.68 10.31 -6.05
CA ILE A 55 -0.59 11.16 -4.86
C ILE A 55 0.69 10.85 -4.08
N CYS A 56 1.41 11.89 -3.63
CA CYS A 56 2.62 11.74 -2.83
C CYS A 56 2.32 11.31 -1.39
N ASN A 57 3.30 10.70 -0.71
CA ASN A 57 3.12 10.18 0.65
C ASN A 57 2.74 11.24 1.69
N ASN A 58 3.16 12.50 1.50
CA ASN A 58 2.81 13.59 2.41
C ASN A 58 1.29 13.87 2.35
N CYS A 59 0.76 14.02 1.15
CA CYS A 59 -0.67 14.20 0.89
C CYS A 59 -1.51 12.98 1.33
N ILE A 60 -1.01 11.76 1.09
CA ILE A 60 -1.67 10.54 1.60
C ILE A 60 -1.71 10.52 3.13
N ALA A 61 -0.64 10.94 3.81
CA ALA A 61 -0.61 11.03 5.27
C ALA A 61 -1.63 12.03 5.80
N GLU A 62 -1.75 13.20 5.17
CA GLU A 62 -2.76 14.21 5.49
C GLU A 62 -4.20 13.69 5.31
N ARG A 63 -4.47 12.93 4.24
CA ARG A 63 -5.77 12.27 4.03
C ARG A 63 -6.09 11.19 5.07
N ARG A 64 -5.05 10.51 5.59
CA ARG A 64 -5.21 9.41 6.56
C ARG A 64 -5.45 9.90 7.98
N GLU A 65 -4.99 11.09 8.35
CA GLU A 65 -5.30 11.69 9.64
C GLU A 65 -6.80 12.01 9.68
N PRO A 66 -7.63 11.22 10.39
CA PRO A 66 -9.01 11.64 10.62
C PRO A 66 -8.92 12.90 11.46
N SER A 67 -9.67 13.94 11.08
CA SER A 67 -9.79 15.17 11.85
C SER A 67 -10.21 14.86 13.30
N GLY A 68 -9.22 14.76 14.20
CA GLY A 68 -9.39 14.65 15.64
C GLY A 68 -9.99 13.34 16.19
N PRO A 69 -10.09 13.22 17.53
CA PRO A 69 -10.55 12.04 18.27
C PRO A 69 -12.03 11.67 18.08
N THR A 70 -12.66 12.17 17.02
CA THR A 70 -14.11 12.10 16.75
C THR A 70 -14.48 11.05 15.70
N GLY A 71 -13.51 10.34 15.12
CA GLY A 71 -13.79 9.20 14.24
C GLY A 71 -14.52 8.08 15.00
N MET A 72 -15.30 7.25 14.29
CA MET A 72 -16.08 6.13 14.87
C MET A 72 -15.23 5.22 15.78
N ILE A 73 -13.93 5.10 15.52
CA ILE A 73 -12.98 4.34 16.34
C ILE A 73 -12.67 5.06 17.68
N GLY A 74 -12.54 6.39 17.66
CA GLY A 74 -12.37 7.21 18.88
C GLY A 74 -13.61 7.20 19.77
N MET A 75 -14.81 7.20 19.16
CA MET A 75 -16.06 6.95 19.88
C MET A 75 -16.11 5.56 20.49
N PHE A 76 -15.70 4.51 19.76
CA PHE A 76 -15.64 3.15 20.31
C PHE A 76 -14.65 3.07 21.48
N ALA A 77 -13.46 3.66 21.35
CA ALA A 77 -12.45 3.69 22.40
C ALA A 77 -12.92 4.44 23.67
N ALA A 78 -13.66 5.54 23.51
CA ALA A 78 -14.26 6.28 24.61
C ALA A 78 -15.39 5.51 25.31
N MET A 79 -16.18 4.73 24.56
CA MET A 79 -17.26 3.89 25.11
C MET A 79 -16.74 2.62 25.80
N THR A 80 -15.59 2.09 25.37
CA THR A 80 -14.97 0.90 25.97
C THR A 80 -13.99 1.22 27.10
N GLY A 81 -14.09 2.42 27.68
CA GLY A 81 -13.23 2.99 28.73
C GLY A 81 -12.28 2.00 29.39
N ASP A 82 -10.99 2.11 29.06
CA ASP A 82 -9.86 1.53 29.82
C ASP A 82 -9.91 0.01 30.12
N ALA A 83 -10.78 -0.77 29.47
CA ALA A 83 -10.95 -2.19 29.79
C ALA A 83 -9.98 -3.12 29.05
N LEU A 84 -9.20 -2.62 28.08
CA LEU A 84 -8.20 -3.41 27.37
C LEU A 84 -6.87 -2.67 27.36
N ARG A 85 -6.24 -2.61 28.53
CA ARG A 85 -4.80 -2.44 28.63
C ARG A 85 -4.15 -3.59 27.86
N LEU A 86 -3.84 -3.37 26.58
CA LEU A 86 -3.06 -4.30 25.77
C LEU A 86 -1.77 -4.59 26.55
N PRO A 87 -1.44 -5.86 26.83
CA PRO A 87 -0.14 -6.18 27.39
C PRO A 87 0.93 -5.65 26.42
N PRO A 88 2.07 -5.16 26.93
CA PRO A 88 3.16 -4.74 26.05
C PRO A 88 3.49 -5.90 25.12
N ALA A 89 3.52 -5.61 23.81
CA ALA A 89 3.82 -6.57 22.78
C ALA A 89 5.09 -7.33 23.18
N ALA A 90 4.91 -8.60 23.56
CA ALA A 90 6.03 -9.48 23.80
C ALA A 90 6.80 -9.56 22.49
N THR A 91 8.06 -9.12 22.52
CA THR A 91 9.02 -9.28 21.45
C THR A 91 9.29 -10.77 21.27
N THR A 92 8.41 -11.46 20.57
CA THR A 92 8.66 -12.80 20.06
C THR A 92 8.75 -12.69 18.56
N SER A 93 9.98 -12.69 18.08
CA SER A 93 10.36 -12.98 16.71
C SER A 93 9.45 -14.08 16.14
N PRO A 94 8.90 -13.93 14.92
CA PRO A 94 8.17 -15.04 14.32
C PRO A 94 9.13 -16.23 14.15
N PRO A 95 8.75 -17.45 14.56
CA PRO A 95 9.56 -18.62 14.23
C PRO A 95 9.61 -18.77 12.71
N ALA A 96 10.80 -19.14 12.22
CA ALA A 96 11.06 -19.39 10.81
C ALA A 96 10.02 -20.37 10.25
N ARG A 97 9.39 -19.98 9.13
CA ARG A 97 8.41 -20.80 8.44
C ARG A 97 9.15 -21.95 7.76
N ASP A 98 9.06 -23.13 8.36
CA ASP A 98 9.61 -24.37 7.84
C ASP A 98 8.86 -24.75 6.54
N THR A 99 9.47 -24.50 5.38
CA THR A 99 8.91 -24.87 4.07
C THR A 99 9.26 -26.30 3.75
N SER A 100 8.66 -27.25 4.48
CA SER A 100 8.81 -28.66 4.17
C SER A 100 7.43 -29.33 4.03
N LYS A 101 7.20 -29.92 2.85
CA LYS A 101 6.04 -30.71 2.38
C LYS A 101 4.76 -29.96 2.03
N LEU A 102 4.65 -29.58 0.75
CA LEU A 102 3.38 -29.70 0.02
C LEU A 102 3.45 -30.96 -0.82
N ASP A 103 2.84 -31.99 -0.25
CA ASP A 103 2.64 -33.31 -0.82
C ASP A 103 1.86 -33.22 -2.14
N SER A 104 2.32 -34.02 -3.09
CA SER A 104 1.75 -34.27 -4.41
C SER A 104 0.36 -34.90 -4.29
N GLY A 105 -0.66 -34.07 -4.08
CA GLY A 105 -2.07 -34.43 -4.05
C GLY A 105 -2.78 -34.15 -5.38
N GLU A 106 -2.77 -35.17 -6.24
CA GLU A 106 -3.64 -35.43 -7.39
C GLU A 106 -4.93 -34.57 -7.50
N ARG A 107 -4.89 -33.49 -8.29
CA ARG A 107 -6.09 -32.72 -8.67
C ARG A 107 -6.88 -33.52 -9.72
N PRO A 108 -8.16 -33.89 -9.48
CA PRO A 108 -8.96 -34.57 -10.49
C PRO A 108 -9.19 -33.64 -11.70
N ARG A 109 -8.59 -33.96 -12.84
CA ARG A 109 -8.87 -33.27 -14.11
C ARG A 109 -10.30 -33.55 -14.53
N ARG A 110 -11.18 -32.54 -14.43
CA ARG A 110 -12.55 -32.61 -14.94
C ARG A 110 -12.51 -32.89 -16.45
N ARG A 111 -12.92 -34.08 -16.89
CA ARG A 111 -13.12 -34.39 -18.31
C ARG A 111 -14.39 -33.69 -18.79
N PHE A 112 -14.23 -32.70 -19.66
CA PHE A 112 -15.34 -32.15 -20.42
C PHE A 112 -15.85 -33.23 -21.39
N ARG A 113 -17.12 -33.62 -21.27
CA ARG A 113 -17.79 -34.46 -22.27
C ARG A 113 -18.05 -33.59 -23.49
N ARG A 114 -17.65 -34.06 -24.68
CA ARG A 114 -18.08 -33.46 -25.95
C ARG A 114 -19.59 -33.60 -26.06
N ILE A 115 -20.25 -32.51 -26.43
CA ILE A 115 -21.64 -32.51 -26.87
C ILE A 115 -21.57 -32.73 -28.39
N ASP A 116 -21.99 -33.90 -28.84
CA ASP A 116 -22.16 -34.17 -30.28
C ASP A 116 -23.45 -33.47 -30.75
N ARG A 117 -23.37 -32.86 -31.94
CA ARG A 117 -24.38 -32.00 -32.54
C ARG A 117 -25.12 -32.73 -33.65
#